data_AF-A0A2X3F029-F1
#
_entry.id   AF-A0A2X3F029-F1
#
_cell.length_a   1.000
_cell.length_b   1.000
_cell.length_c   1.000
_cell.angle_alpha   90.00
_cell.angle_beta   90.00
_cell.angle_gamma   90.00
#
_symmetry.space_group_name_H-M   'P 1'
#
loop_
_entity.id
_entity.type
_entity.pdbx_description
1 polymer ?
#
loop_
_entity_poly.entity_id
_entity_poly.type
_entity_poly.pdbx_seq_one_letter_code
_entity_poly.pdbx_strand_id
1 'polypeptide(L)'
;MKSIAESMHNFDRENFQRVAAGLPEMQDEQAVKRQAAKTAEIFNELFRQLLAVFPVLANKSVGRPQRDASPVVVGVQRKRDHHS
;
A
#
# COMPACT_ATOMS: atom_id res chain seq x y z
N MET A 1 16.19 -19.28 -20.12
CA MET A 1 16.16 -18.14 -19.17
C MET A 1 17.05 -17.06 -19.77
N LYS A 2 16.54 -15.83 -19.96
CA LYS A 2 17.35 -14.71 -20.48
C LYS A 2 18.38 -14.32 -19.43
N SER A 3 19.60 -14.02 -19.85
CA SER A 3 20.66 -13.60 -18.92
C SER A 3 20.32 -12.24 -18.31
N ILE A 4 20.74 -11.98 -17.06
CA ILE A 4 20.53 -10.68 -16.41
C ILE A 4 21.13 -9.55 -17.26
N ALA A 5 22.31 -9.78 -17.85
CA ALA A 5 22.95 -8.80 -18.73
C ALA A 5 22.12 -8.50 -19.99
N GLU A 6 21.46 -9.52 -20.54
CA GLU A 6 20.59 -9.39 -21.71
C GLU A 6 19.30 -8.63 -21.36
N SER A 7 18.75 -8.86 -20.16
CA SER A 7 17.60 -8.12 -19.64
C SER A 7 17.91 -6.65 -19.39
N MET A 8 19.09 -6.33 -18.84
CA MET A 8 19.53 -4.94 -18.60
C MET A 8 19.73 -4.20 -19.93
N HIS A 9 20.43 -4.82 -20.88
CA HIS A 9 20.66 -4.22 -22.19
C HIS A 9 19.33 -3.96 -22.95
N ASN A 10 18.36 -4.86 -22.82
CA ASN A 10 17.04 -4.67 -23.42
C ASN A 10 16.26 -3.52 -22.75
N PHE A 11 16.31 -3.42 -21.42
CA PHE A 11 15.68 -2.35 -20.66
C PHE A 11 16.25 -0.97 -21.04
N ASP A 12 17.58 -0.84 -21.10
CA ASP A 12 18.24 0.40 -21.50
C ASP A 12 17.82 0.81 -22.92
N ARG A 13 17.83 -0.14 -23.86
CA ARG A 13 17.43 0.12 -25.26
C ARG A 13 16.01 0.65 -25.37
N GLU A 14 15.06 0.01 -24.67
CA GLU A 14 13.66 0.43 -24.65
C GLU A 14 13.49 1.80 -23.96
N ASN A 15 14.24 2.07 -22.91
CA ASN A 15 14.23 3.38 -22.24
C ASN A 15 14.73 4.47 -23.18
N PHE A 16 15.85 4.25 -23.87
CA PHE A 16 16.40 5.19 -24.86
C PHE A 16 15.42 5.48 -26.00
N GLN A 17 14.74 4.45 -26.52
CA GLN A 17 13.74 4.64 -27.58
C GLN A 17 12.56 5.50 -27.13
N ARG A 18 12.10 5.33 -25.89
CA ARG A 18 11.06 6.19 -25.30
C ARG A 18 11.49 7.64 -25.20
N VAL A 19 12.68 7.89 -24.64
CA VAL A 19 13.22 9.25 -24.48
C VAL A 19 13.39 9.92 -25.84
N ALA A 20 13.89 9.20 -26.85
CA ALA A 20 14.02 9.70 -28.21
C ALA A 20 12.66 10.04 -28.86
N ALA A 21 11.60 9.34 -28.48
CA ALA A 21 10.23 9.63 -28.90
C ALA A 21 9.55 10.75 -28.06
N GLY A 22 10.29 11.40 -27.14
CA GLY A 22 9.75 12.42 -26.24
C GLY A 22 8.86 11.87 -25.12
N LEU A 23 8.86 10.56 -24.91
CA LEU A 23 8.15 9.91 -23.82
C LEU A 23 9.00 9.92 -22.54
N PRO A 24 8.38 9.91 -21.35
CA PRO A 24 9.11 9.84 -20.08
C PRO A 24 10.04 8.62 -20.02
N GLU A 25 11.04 8.64 -19.15
CA GLU A 25 11.87 7.47 -18.88
C GLU A 25 11.07 6.31 -18.28
N MET A 26 11.46 5.07 -18.59
CA MET A 26 11.01 3.89 -17.86
C MET A 26 11.58 3.93 -16.46
N GLN A 27 10.73 4.26 -15.50
CA GLN A 27 11.05 4.12 -14.10
C GLN A 27 10.93 2.64 -13.73
N ASP A 28 11.97 2.08 -13.13
CA ASP A 28 11.88 0.77 -12.48
C ASP A 28 10.85 0.89 -11.35
N GLU A 29 9.67 0.29 -11.53
CA GLU A 29 8.59 0.28 -10.54
C GLU A 29 9.08 -0.16 -9.16
N GLN A 30 10.05 -1.08 -9.10
CA GLN A 30 10.61 -1.53 -7.84
C GLN A 30 11.51 -0.46 -7.22
N ALA A 31 12.28 0.27 -8.02
CA ALA A 31 13.04 1.42 -7.54
C ALA A 31 12.11 2.54 -7.04
N VAL A 32 11.00 2.83 -7.73
CA VAL A 32 10.00 3.82 -7.29
C VAL A 32 9.34 3.40 -5.98
N LYS A 33 8.92 2.12 -5.86
CA LYS A 33 8.33 1.57 -4.63
C LYS A 33 9.31 1.66 -3.46
N ARG A 34 10.59 1.33 -3.67
CA ARG A 34 11.65 1.46 -2.66
C ARG A 34 11.87 2.91 -2.25
N GLN A 35 11.89 3.84 -3.21
CA GLN A 35 12.06 5.26 -2.92
C GLN A 35 10.85 5.82 -2.13
N ALA A 36 9.63 5.42 -2.49
CA ALA A 36 8.43 5.79 -1.76
C ALA A 36 8.45 5.26 -0.32
N ALA A 37 8.84 4.00 -0.11
CA ALA A 37 8.99 3.41 1.22
C ALA A 37 10.01 4.17 2.08
N LYS A 38 11.20 4.44 1.52
CA LYS A 38 12.25 5.23 2.19
C LYS A 38 11.77 6.63 2.56
N THR A 39 10.99 7.26 1.68
CA THR A 39 10.42 8.58 1.93
C THR A 39 9.42 8.54 3.08
N ALA A 40 8.52 7.54 3.10
CA ALA A 40 7.57 7.35 4.19
C ALA A 40 8.26 7.10 5.54
N GLU A 41 9.33 6.32 5.57
CA GLU A 41 10.14 6.11 6.78
C GLU A 41 10.68 7.43 7.35
N ILE A 42 11.26 8.28 6.49
CA ILE A 42 11.79 9.59 6.90
C ILE A 42 10.68 10.46 7.51
N PHE A 43 9.53 10.56 6.85
CA PHE A 43 8.41 11.36 7.35
C PHE A 43 7.86 10.83 8.66
N ASN A 44 7.70 9.51 8.78
CA ASN A 44 7.20 8.88 10.00
C ASN A 44 8.14 9.15 11.19
N GLU A 45 9.45 9.04 10.97
CA GLU A 45 10.44 9.34 12.01
C GLU A 45 10.40 10.82 12.41
N LEU A 46 10.31 11.73 11.44
CA LEU A 46 10.14 13.16 11.71
C LEU A 46 8.87 13.45 12.52
N PHE A 47 7.74 12.81 12.19
CA PHE A 47 6.51 12.96 12.95
C PHE A 47 6.66 12.44 14.38
N ARG A 48 7.34 11.30 14.59
CA ARG A 48 7.59 10.76 15.94
C ARG A 48 8.43 11.71 16.78
N GLN A 49 9.47 12.29 16.19
CA GLN A 49 10.30 13.30 16.86
C GLN A 49 9.49 14.54 17.22
N LEU A 50 8.66 15.02 16.30
CA LEU A 50 7.79 16.18 16.55
C LEU A 50 6.79 15.89 17.68
N LEU A 51 6.16 14.70 17.69
CA LEU A 51 5.25 14.28 18.74
C LEU A 51 5.93 14.14 20.10
N ALA A 52 7.21 13.75 20.13
CA ALA A 52 7.99 13.64 21.36
C ALA A 52 8.30 15.02 21.98
N VAL A 53 8.55 16.04 21.15
CA VAL A 53 8.82 17.42 21.62
C VAL A 53 7.53 18.15 21.99
N PHE A 54 6.41 17.85 21.32
CA PHE A 54 5.12 18.51 21.53
C PHE A 54 4.02 17.50 21.89
N PRO A 55 3.93 17.05 23.16
CA PRO A 55 2.97 16.03 23.59
C PRO A 55 1.50 16.39 23.32
N VAL A 56 1.16 17.68 23.26
CA VAL A 56 -0.19 18.17 22.94
C VAL A 56 -0.68 17.72 21.55
N LEU A 57 0.25 17.47 20.61
CA LEU A 57 -0.07 17.00 19.26
C LEU A 57 -0.45 15.50 19.21
N ALA A 58 -0.03 14.71 20.21
CA ALA A 58 -0.28 13.27 20.26
C ALA A 58 -1.71 12.91 20.70
N ASN A 59 -2.45 13.85 21.30
CA ASN A 59 -3.77 13.61 21.91
C ASN A 59 -4.95 13.51 20.90
N LYS A 60 -4.68 13.40 19.60
CA LYS A 60 -5.74 13.27 18.56
C LYS A 60 -6.10 11.83 18.17
N SER A 61 -5.68 10.82 18.93
CA SER A 61 -5.99 9.40 18.63
C SER A 61 -7.17 8.80 19.44
N VAL A 62 -7.96 9.62 20.15
CA VAL A 62 -9.19 9.15 20.80
C VAL A 62 -10.37 9.35 19.86
N GLY A 63 -10.64 8.31 19.07
CA GLY A 63 -11.79 8.26 18.17
C GLY A 63 -11.75 7.06 17.24
N ARG A 64 -11.35 5.88 17.74
CA ARG A 64 -11.63 4.64 17.02
C ARG A 64 -13.09 4.29 17.34
N PRO A 65 -14.03 4.28 16.38
CA PRO A 65 -15.32 3.66 16.64
C PRO A 65 -15.04 2.17 16.90
N GLN A 66 -15.29 1.77 18.14
CA GLN A 66 -15.38 0.40 18.59
C GLN A 66 -16.36 -0.31 17.64
N ARG A 67 -15.84 -1.16 16.74
CA ARG A 67 -16.66 -2.10 15.99
C ARG A 67 -17.08 -3.20 16.95
N ASP A 68 -18.07 -2.92 17.78
CA ASP A 68 -18.88 -3.95 18.44
C ASP A 68 -19.81 -4.55 17.39
N ALA A 69 -19.23 -5.30 16.45
CA ALA A 69 -20.01 -6.18 15.59
C ALA A 69 -20.34 -7.43 16.40
N SER A 70 -21.46 -7.39 17.12
CA SER A 70 -22.10 -8.63 17.57
C SER A 70 -22.41 -9.48 16.33
N PRO A 71 -22.05 -10.77 16.27
CA PRO A 71 -22.52 -11.63 15.22
C PRO A 71 -24.02 -11.84 15.42
N VAL A 72 -24.85 -11.20 14.59
CA VAL A 72 -26.25 -11.54 14.48
C VAL A 72 -26.29 -12.94 13.88
N VAL A 73 -26.54 -13.93 14.72
CA VAL A 73 -26.81 -15.31 14.31
C VAL A 73 -28.13 -15.26 13.55
N VAL A 74 -28.06 -15.26 12.21
CA VAL A 74 -29.24 -15.38 11.36
C VAL A 74 -29.79 -16.79 11.55
N GLY A 75 -30.79 -16.90 12.43
CA GLY A 75 -31.58 -18.11 12.62
C GLY A 75 -32.32 -18.43 11.33
N VAL A 76 -31.79 -19.37 10.54
CA VAL A 76 -32.50 -19.99 9.44
C VAL A 76 -33.59 -20.89 10.04
N GLN A 77 -34.79 -20.35 10.18
CA GLN A 77 -35.99 -21.09 10.56
C GLN A 77 -36.34 -22.05 9.41
N ARG A 78 -35.88 -23.30 9.49
CA ARG A 78 -36.36 -24.37 8.61
C ARG A 78 -37.81 -24.71 8.98
N LYS A 79 -38.73 -24.21 8.17
CA LYS A 79 -40.13 -24.63 8.13
C LYS A 79 -40.16 -26.09 7.67
N ARG A 80 -40.43 -27.03 8.58
CA ARG A 80 -40.74 -28.42 8.24
C ARG A 80 -42.24 -28.50 7.99
N ASP A 81 -42.63 -28.49 6.74
CA ASP A 81 -43.99 -28.85 6.34
C ASP A 81 -44.19 -30.35 6.66
N HIS A 82 -45.11 -30.66 7.57
CA HIS A 82 -45.65 -32.02 7.72
C HIS A 82 -46.91 -32.12 6.85
N HIS A 83 -46.86 -33.04 5.89
CA HIS A 83 -48.05 -33.56 5.22
C HIS A 83 -47.86 -35.08 5.09
N SER A 84 -48.56 -35.83 5.93
CA SER A 84 -49.38 -36.97 5.53
C SER A 84 -50.23 -37.44 6.72
#